data_AF-A0A834Z5D6-F1
#
_entry.id   AF-A0A834Z5D6-F1
#
_cell.length_a   1.000
_cell.length_b   1.000
_cell.length_c   1.000
_cell.angle_alpha   90.00
_cell.angle_beta   90.00
_cell.angle_gamma   90.00
#
_symmetry.space_group_name_H-M   'P 1'
#
loop_
_entity.id
_entity.type
_entity.pdbx_description
1 polymer ?
#
loop_
_entity_poly.entity_id
_entity_poly.type
_entity_poly.pdbx_seq_one_letter_code
_entity_poly.pdbx_strand_id
1 'polypeptide(L)'
;MWKVTVFLSVVWSVSLLYGEMLSFWVPPLWSCSWPRLPRSDDHDVEMNRVGYLADHMKVAVLADPQLMDKTSHGLAPKSLALEISQFYTDLFMRRSYLASILPFQPDLILFLGDYFDGGPLLSDEEWQESLVRFKHISDLNHRRRNSNIQVHYLSGNHDIGYSGFHSHRPEIISRYEDTFGARNYRFTVGGVEFIAIDAQTLDGPLQGNLTSESWSFLRNVSMEVRSNPKVLLTHIPLYRPDGTHCGPHRSSPVINQRVSRSIYDQGIMYQNYLTEETSSHLLDLIKPVLVLSGHDHDQCSITHQSIYGPVREQTVGTLSWQQGNLYPSFMLLSASTLAFSNTTNLKDAVSTQLCFLPMQTHIYIWYLSLFVSTLLVLLLWPTNGLNFGRHYSCLMEAIRRAISSNNFSSGTKEKNEDENCEYEMIWDAEGSMHLVKKAVKVQFSSSSDMGFVGRGNLAVRPTAKKHISQEIEASIAVDVNSDDRLDATGKLPARSNKSKTKMVIQRLVRTFLLLMVIGAVNVPLYMMLLFKDWIDQ
;
A
#
# COMPACT_ATOMS: atom_id res chain seq x y z
N MET A 1 14.28 -27.74 6.85
CA MET A 1 14.48 -26.84 5.70
C MET A 1 13.33 -26.91 4.72
N TRP A 2 13.00 -28.06 4.10
CA TRP A 2 11.84 -28.14 3.20
C TRP A 2 10.52 -27.63 3.82
N LYS A 3 10.19 -28.05 5.05
CA LYS A 3 9.02 -27.54 5.79
C LYS A 3 9.01 -26.02 5.97
N VAL A 4 10.20 -25.41 6.15
CA VAL A 4 10.35 -23.96 6.32
C VAL A 4 10.20 -23.26 4.99
N THR A 5 10.80 -23.79 3.93
CA THR A 5 10.65 -23.28 2.56
C THR A 5 9.19 -23.31 2.12
N VAL A 6 8.48 -24.42 2.35
CA VAL A 6 7.04 -24.52 2.06
C VAL A 6 6.25 -23.51 2.89
N PHE A 7 6.52 -23.40 4.19
CA PHE A 7 5.86 -22.41 5.05
C PHE A 7 6.08 -20.98 4.54
N LEU A 8 7.32 -20.59 4.25
CA LEU A 8 7.66 -19.27 3.71
C LEU A 8 7.00 -19.04 2.34
N SER A 9 6.95 -20.06 1.47
CA SER A 9 6.24 -19.97 0.20
C SER A 9 4.75 -19.68 0.39
N VAL A 10 4.09 -20.34 1.35
CA VAL A 10 2.67 -20.08 1.66
C VAL A 10 2.48 -18.67 2.23
N VAL A 11 3.34 -18.23 3.15
CA VAL A 11 3.28 -16.87 3.72
C VAL A 11 3.40 -15.81 2.62
N TRP A 12 4.33 -16.01 1.67
CA TRP A 12 4.43 -15.14 0.49
C TRP A 12 3.17 -15.18 -0.36
N SER A 13 2.62 -16.35 -0.66
CA SER A 13 1.42 -16.45 -1.50
C SER A 13 0.22 -15.76 -0.86
N VAL A 14 0.02 -15.94 0.45
CA VAL A 14 -1.04 -15.24 1.21
C VAL A 14 -0.81 -13.74 1.24
N SER A 15 0.44 -13.29 1.42
CA SER A 15 0.77 -11.86 1.44
C SER A 15 0.52 -11.19 0.09
N LEU A 16 0.91 -11.85 -1.01
CA LEU A 16 0.67 -11.35 -2.37
C LEU A 16 -0.82 -11.33 -2.71
N LEU A 17 -1.56 -12.39 -2.37
CA LEU A 17 -3.02 -12.42 -2.56
C LEU A 17 -3.72 -11.32 -1.76
N TYR A 18 -3.25 -11.04 -0.55
CA TYR A 18 -3.78 -9.96 0.25
C TYR A 18 -3.46 -8.59 -0.37
N GLY A 19 -2.17 -8.30 -0.61
CA GLY A 19 -1.72 -6.98 -1.04
C GLY A 19 -2.14 -6.61 -2.47
N GLU A 20 -2.17 -7.58 -3.40
CA GLU A 20 -2.48 -7.31 -4.81
C GLU A 20 -3.96 -7.48 -5.16
N MET A 21 -4.79 -8.03 -4.27
CA MET A 21 -6.20 -8.32 -4.58
C MET A 21 -7.15 -7.99 -3.42
N LEU A 22 -7.00 -8.66 -2.26
CA LEU A 22 -7.98 -8.51 -1.18
C LEU A 22 -7.98 -7.11 -0.55
N SER A 23 -6.82 -6.43 -0.54
CA SER A 23 -6.68 -5.06 -0.06
C SER A 23 -7.58 -4.08 -0.82
N PHE A 24 -7.79 -4.28 -2.12
CA PHE A 24 -8.67 -3.45 -2.95
C PHE A 24 -10.14 -3.87 -2.83
N TRP A 25 -10.43 -5.16 -2.57
CA TRP A 25 -11.80 -5.67 -2.52
C TRP A 25 -12.46 -5.46 -1.17
N VAL A 26 -11.81 -5.86 -0.09
CA VAL A 26 -12.48 -6.07 1.20
C VAL A 26 -12.68 -4.77 1.98
N PRO A 27 -11.64 -3.95 2.25
CA PRO A 27 -11.78 -2.75 3.07
C PRO A 27 -12.78 -1.73 2.51
N PRO A 28 -12.78 -1.37 1.21
CA PRO A 28 -13.79 -0.45 0.68
C PRO A 28 -15.20 -1.03 0.77
N LEU A 29 -15.42 -2.30 0.39
CA LEU A 29 -16.75 -2.90 0.42
C LEU A 29 -17.34 -3.09 1.83
N TRP A 30 -16.48 -3.15 2.86
CA TRP A 30 -16.92 -3.32 4.25
C TRP A 30 -17.03 -2.00 5.02
N SER A 31 -16.16 -1.04 4.74
CA SER A 31 -16.15 0.26 5.44
C SER A 31 -16.97 1.33 4.72
N CYS A 32 -17.31 1.12 3.45
CA CYS A 32 -18.10 2.03 2.65
C CYS A 32 -19.43 1.48 2.18
N SER A 33 -20.40 2.38 2.12
CA SER A 33 -21.74 2.15 1.61
C SER A 33 -22.26 3.44 0.97
N TRP A 34 -23.30 3.34 0.16
CA TRP A 34 -23.99 4.55 -0.29
C TRP A 34 -24.60 5.28 0.91
N PRO A 35 -24.28 6.57 1.12
CA PRO A 35 -24.82 7.32 2.24
C PRO A 35 -26.33 7.48 2.09
N ARG A 36 -27.05 7.29 3.19
CA ARG A 36 -28.51 7.43 3.19
C ARG A 36 -28.89 8.91 3.20
N LEU A 37 -29.88 9.25 2.39
CA LEU A 37 -30.56 10.54 2.52
C LEU A 37 -31.48 10.50 3.76
N PRO A 38 -31.61 11.60 4.51
CA PRO A 38 -32.61 11.71 5.57
C PRO A 38 -34.01 11.46 4.98
N ARG A 39 -34.74 10.50 5.53
CA ARG A 39 -36.13 10.24 5.13
C ARG A 39 -36.99 11.31 5.79
N SER A 40 -37.79 12.04 5.01
CA SER A 40 -38.86 12.86 5.57
C SER A 40 -39.91 11.91 6.14
N ASP A 41 -39.86 11.65 7.45
CA ASP A 41 -40.92 10.98 8.20
C ASP A 41 -42.13 11.92 8.25
N ASP A 42 -42.91 11.94 7.17
CA ASP A 42 -44.33 12.26 7.22
C ASP A 42 -45.00 11.74 5.94
N HIS A 43 -45.43 10.48 5.98
CA HIS A 43 -46.67 9.96 5.42
C HIS A 43 -46.63 8.43 5.50
N ASP A 44 -47.12 7.90 6.62
CA ASP A 44 -47.75 6.59 6.68
C ASP A 44 -48.90 6.55 5.67
N VAL A 45 -48.64 6.05 4.48
CA VAL A 45 -49.67 5.45 3.64
C VAL A 45 -49.12 4.15 3.10
N GLU A 46 -49.69 3.04 3.58
CA GLU A 46 -49.63 1.74 2.95
C GLU A 46 -49.86 1.87 1.44
N MET A 47 -48.81 1.69 0.64
CA MET A 47 -48.98 1.25 -0.73
C MET A 47 -48.01 0.13 -1.09
N ASN A 48 -48.65 -1.01 -1.33
CA ASN A 48 -48.16 -2.28 -1.83
C ASN A 48 -46.94 -2.23 -2.77
N ARG A 49 -45.98 -3.10 -2.43
CA ARG A 49 -44.99 -3.78 -3.27
C ARG A 49 -45.18 -3.65 -4.80
N VAL A 50 -44.53 -2.66 -5.41
CA VAL A 50 -44.02 -2.74 -6.79
C VAL A 50 -42.71 -1.94 -6.86
N GLY A 51 -41.58 -2.63 -7.01
CA GLY A 51 -40.30 -2.10 -7.51
C GLY A 51 -39.62 -0.96 -6.73
N TYR A 52 -38.57 -1.30 -5.98
CA TYR A 52 -37.59 -0.34 -5.45
C TYR A 52 -36.90 0.44 -6.58
N LEU A 53 -37.54 1.50 -7.10
CA LEU A 53 -36.84 2.57 -7.81
C LEU A 53 -36.00 3.30 -6.75
N ALA A 54 -34.68 3.33 -6.94
CA ALA A 54 -33.79 4.00 -6.01
C ALA A 54 -34.18 5.48 -5.91
N ASP A 55 -34.55 5.92 -4.71
CA ASP A 55 -34.94 7.31 -4.39
C ASP A 55 -33.79 8.33 -4.57
N HIS A 56 -32.60 7.83 -4.93
CA HIS A 56 -31.40 8.62 -5.13
C HIS A 56 -30.56 8.08 -6.29
N MET A 57 -29.87 9.00 -6.94
CA MET A 57 -28.82 8.73 -7.91
C MET A 57 -27.47 8.59 -7.19
N LYS A 58 -26.63 7.70 -7.68
CA LYS A 58 -25.34 7.33 -7.10
C LYS A 58 -24.19 7.93 -7.87
N VAL A 59 -23.44 8.82 -7.23
CA VAL A 59 -22.29 9.53 -7.82
C VAL A 59 -21.01 9.11 -7.11
N ALA A 60 -20.04 8.58 -7.86
CA ALA A 60 -18.68 8.40 -7.37
C ALA A 60 -17.83 9.61 -7.75
N VAL A 61 -17.21 10.26 -6.77
CA VAL A 61 -16.40 11.48 -6.93
C VAL A 61 -14.93 11.14 -6.70
N LEU A 62 -14.11 11.44 -7.69
CA LEU A 62 -12.67 11.14 -7.76
C LEU A 62 -11.89 12.44 -7.95
N ALA A 63 -10.69 12.55 -7.38
CA ALA A 63 -9.85 13.73 -7.50
C ALA A 63 -8.38 13.34 -7.70
N ASP A 64 -7.65 14.22 -8.39
CA ASP A 64 -6.20 14.20 -8.53
C ASP A 64 -5.59 12.83 -8.88
N PRO A 65 -6.02 12.12 -9.96
CA PRO A 65 -5.28 10.96 -10.44
C PRO A 65 -3.81 11.26 -10.74
N GLN A 66 -3.50 12.47 -11.22
CA GLN A 66 -2.17 13.01 -11.52
C GLN A 66 -1.23 11.94 -12.06
N LEU A 67 -1.55 11.45 -13.26
CA LEU A 67 -0.76 10.42 -13.93
C LEU A 67 0.69 10.89 -14.06
N MET A 68 1.61 10.04 -13.61
CA MET A 68 3.02 10.35 -13.67
C MET A 68 3.49 10.49 -15.11
N ASP A 69 4.31 11.51 -15.37
CA ASP A 69 4.94 11.79 -16.66
C ASP A 69 6.32 12.41 -16.47
N LYS A 70 6.90 13.00 -17.52
CA LYS A 70 8.25 13.58 -17.46
C LYS A 70 8.39 14.76 -16.49
N THR A 71 7.29 15.37 -16.06
CA THR A 71 7.30 16.46 -15.07
C THR A 71 7.30 15.93 -13.64
N SER A 72 7.06 14.64 -13.44
CA SER A 72 6.95 14.03 -12.11
C SER A 72 8.30 13.81 -11.45
N HIS A 73 8.43 14.30 -10.21
CA HIS A 73 9.56 14.07 -9.29
C HIS A 73 10.97 14.29 -9.86
N GLY A 74 11.12 15.06 -10.94
CA GLY A 74 12.42 15.33 -11.57
C GLY A 74 13.10 14.08 -12.16
N LEU A 75 12.34 13.02 -12.44
CA LEU A 75 12.88 11.82 -13.07
C LEU A 75 13.25 12.09 -14.53
N ALA A 76 14.37 11.54 -14.98
CA ALA A 76 14.80 11.73 -16.36
C ALA A 76 13.76 11.11 -17.33
N PRO A 77 13.39 11.82 -18.43
CA PRO A 77 12.47 11.29 -19.43
C PRO A 77 12.95 9.94 -19.96
N LYS A 78 12.03 8.99 -20.13
CA LYS A 78 12.30 7.62 -20.61
C LYS A 78 13.33 6.85 -19.77
N SER A 79 13.50 7.22 -18.51
CA SER A 79 14.31 6.44 -17.57
C SER A 79 13.52 5.23 -17.05
N LEU A 80 14.24 4.14 -16.77
CA LEU A 80 13.65 2.95 -16.15
C LEU A 80 12.91 3.27 -14.83
N ALA A 81 13.42 4.24 -14.07
CA ALA A 81 12.78 4.68 -12.83
C ALA A 81 11.40 5.31 -13.10
N LEU A 82 11.29 6.19 -14.11
CA LEU A 82 10.02 6.79 -14.50
C LEU A 82 9.05 5.74 -15.03
N GLU A 83 9.49 4.86 -15.92
CA GLU A 83 8.65 3.80 -16.50
C GLU A 83 8.10 2.84 -15.43
N ILE A 84 8.93 2.44 -14.46
CA ILE A 84 8.49 1.62 -13.32
C ILE A 84 7.48 2.39 -12.46
N SER A 85 7.74 3.67 -12.19
CA SER A 85 6.86 4.50 -11.35
C SER A 85 5.50 4.71 -12.02
N GLN A 86 5.49 4.98 -13.33
CA GLN A 86 4.30 5.06 -14.17
C GLN A 86 3.51 3.75 -14.11
N PHE A 87 4.17 2.62 -14.40
CA PHE A 87 3.51 1.32 -14.43
C PHE A 87 2.81 0.98 -13.10
N TYR A 88 3.50 1.11 -11.97
CA TYR A 88 2.92 0.75 -10.67
C TYR A 88 1.88 1.76 -10.17
N THR A 89 1.97 3.03 -10.57
CA THR A 89 0.96 4.04 -10.24
C THR A 89 -0.30 3.84 -11.07
N ASP A 90 -0.15 3.61 -12.38
CA ASP A 90 -1.27 3.29 -13.27
C ASP A 90 -1.98 2.01 -12.84
N LEU A 91 -1.22 0.96 -12.50
CA LEU A 91 -1.77 -0.30 -12.01
C LEU A 91 -2.57 -0.11 -10.71
N PHE A 92 -2.03 0.67 -9.77
CA PHE A 92 -2.74 0.98 -8.52
C PHE A 92 -4.07 1.70 -8.79
N MET A 93 -4.05 2.72 -9.65
CA MET A 93 -5.26 3.47 -9.98
C MET A 93 -6.27 2.61 -10.72
N ARG A 94 -5.83 1.77 -11.67
CA ARG A 94 -6.72 0.86 -12.42
C ARG A 94 -7.37 -0.15 -11.48
N ARG A 95 -6.60 -0.75 -10.57
CA ARG A 95 -7.15 -1.64 -9.54
C ARG A 95 -8.14 -0.93 -8.63
N SER A 96 -7.80 0.27 -8.14
CA SER A 96 -8.70 1.07 -7.31
C SER A 96 -10.01 1.37 -8.03
N TYR A 97 -9.94 1.74 -9.31
CA TYR A 97 -11.11 2.01 -10.13
C TYR A 97 -11.98 0.77 -10.35
N LEU A 98 -11.39 -0.31 -10.88
CA LEU A 98 -12.11 -1.55 -11.22
C LEU A 98 -12.62 -2.33 -10.01
N ALA A 99 -11.86 -2.34 -8.93
CA ALA A 99 -12.05 -3.28 -7.83
C ALA A 99 -12.53 -2.64 -6.52
N SER A 100 -12.30 -1.33 -6.34
CA SER A 100 -12.74 -0.60 -5.15
C SER A 100 -13.93 0.32 -5.43
N ILE A 101 -14.01 0.93 -6.62
CA ILE A 101 -15.02 1.95 -6.94
C ILE A 101 -16.19 1.38 -7.74
N LEU A 102 -15.91 0.75 -8.88
CA LEU A 102 -16.96 0.24 -9.78
C LEU A 102 -17.89 -0.83 -9.17
N PRO A 103 -17.46 -1.68 -8.21
CA PRO A 103 -18.38 -2.62 -7.55
C PRO A 103 -19.53 -1.94 -6.78
N PHE A 104 -19.41 -0.65 -6.44
CA PHE A 104 -20.52 0.12 -5.87
C PHE A 104 -21.63 0.44 -6.88
N GLN A 105 -21.40 0.19 -8.17
CA GLN A 105 -22.33 0.46 -9.27
C GLN A 105 -22.82 1.93 -9.26
N PRO A 106 -21.90 2.90 -9.40
CA PRO A 106 -22.30 4.30 -9.55
C PRO A 106 -23.07 4.52 -10.86
N ASP A 107 -24.07 5.39 -10.83
CA ASP A 107 -24.79 5.86 -12.02
C ASP A 107 -23.94 6.89 -12.79
N LEU A 108 -23.10 7.63 -12.06
CA LEU A 108 -22.24 8.69 -12.58
C LEU A 108 -20.89 8.71 -11.88
N ILE A 109 -19.83 9.01 -12.64
CA ILE A 109 -18.48 9.24 -12.12
C ILE A 109 -18.09 10.69 -12.40
N LEU A 110 -17.63 11.38 -11.37
CA LEU A 110 -17.21 12.78 -11.43
C LEU A 110 -15.73 12.89 -11.08
N PHE A 111 -14.92 13.39 -12.00
CA PHE A 111 -13.53 13.73 -11.74
C PHE A 111 -13.38 15.23 -11.44
N LEU A 112 -12.77 15.57 -10.31
CA LEU A 112 -12.57 16.94 -9.83
C LEU A 112 -11.28 17.61 -10.33
N GLY A 113 -10.66 17.09 -11.38
CA GLY A 113 -9.46 17.67 -12.02
C GLY A 113 -8.16 16.96 -11.69
N ASP A 114 -7.09 17.49 -12.29
CA ASP A 114 -5.71 17.02 -12.22
C ASP A 114 -5.57 15.55 -12.62
N TYR A 115 -5.99 15.25 -13.86
CA TYR A 115 -5.85 13.91 -14.43
C TYR A 115 -4.40 13.61 -14.75
N PHE A 116 -3.69 14.63 -15.23
CA PHE A 116 -2.28 14.59 -15.59
C PHE A 116 -1.45 15.30 -14.52
N ASP A 117 -0.15 15.04 -14.49
CA ASP A 117 0.78 15.81 -13.66
C ASP A 117 1.38 16.98 -14.46
N GLY A 118 1.73 16.77 -15.72
CA GLY A 118 2.43 17.77 -16.53
C GLY A 118 1.59 18.44 -17.61
N GLY A 119 0.27 18.30 -17.65
CA GLY A 119 -0.58 18.54 -18.83
C GLY A 119 -0.20 19.77 -19.68
N PRO A 120 -0.13 20.99 -19.12
CA PRO A 120 0.23 22.21 -19.84
C PRO A 120 1.66 22.28 -20.39
N LEU A 121 2.56 21.44 -19.86
CA LEU A 121 3.98 21.37 -20.20
C LEU A 121 4.32 20.23 -21.19
N LEU A 122 3.37 19.33 -21.45
CA LEU A 122 3.54 18.20 -22.38
C LEU A 122 3.34 18.64 -23.84
N SER A 123 4.12 18.04 -24.76
CA SER A 123 3.82 18.11 -26.19
C SER A 123 2.49 17.38 -26.48
N ASP A 124 1.91 17.60 -27.66
CA ASP A 124 0.65 16.93 -28.03
C ASP A 124 0.79 15.40 -28.06
N GLU A 125 1.95 14.88 -28.47
CA GLU A 125 2.23 13.44 -28.46
C GLU A 125 2.31 12.89 -27.04
N GLU A 126 3.07 13.55 -26.15
CA GLU A 126 3.22 13.12 -24.75
C GLU A 126 1.89 13.25 -23.99
N TRP A 127 1.12 14.30 -24.26
CA TRP A 127 -0.20 14.49 -23.70
C TRP A 127 -1.17 13.41 -24.18
N GLN A 128 -1.11 13.04 -25.46
CA GLN A 128 -1.91 11.95 -26.01
C GLN A 128 -1.53 10.59 -25.43
N GLU A 129 -0.25 10.31 -25.18
CA GLU A 129 0.21 9.12 -24.48
C GLU A 129 -0.39 9.05 -23.06
N SER A 130 -0.34 10.16 -22.31
CA SER A 130 -0.97 10.27 -21.00
C SER A 130 -2.49 10.10 -21.06
N LEU A 131 -3.17 10.66 -22.07
CA LEU A 131 -4.61 10.49 -22.27
C LEU A 131 -4.99 9.02 -22.54
N VAL A 132 -4.21 8.31 -23.36
CA VAL A 132 -4.42 6.88 -23.62
C VAL A 132 -4.27 6.07 -22.33
N ARG A 133 -3.24 6.35 -21.53
CA ARG A 133 -3.06 5.73 -20.21
C ARG A 133 -4.22 6.03 -19.27
N PHE A 134 -4.67 7.28 -19.20
CA PHE A 134 -5.81 7.67 -18.36
C PHE A 134 -7.09 6.91 -18.75
N LYS A 135 -7.39 6.83 -20.04
CA LYS A 135 -8.55 6.07 -20.57
C LYS A 135 -8.43 4.56 -20.33
N HIS A 136 -7.22 4.03 -20.37
CA HIS A 136 -6.94 2.63 -20.00
C HIS A 136 -7.24 2.40 -18.53
N ILE A 137 -6.67 3.20 -17.63
CA ILE A 137 -6.85 3.07 -16.17
C ILE A 137 -8.33 3.07 -15.77
N SER A 138 -9.10 3.97 -16.38
CA SER A 138 -10.53 4.16 -16.09
C SER A 138 -11.46 3.25 -16.91
N ASP A 139 -10.91 2.31 -17.69
CA ASP A 139 -11.68 1.35 -18.52
C ASP A 139 -12.74 2.03 -19.43
N LEU A 140 -12.51 3.29 -19.79
CA LEU A 140 -13.49 4.10 -20.52
C LEU A 140 -13.71 3.56 -21.94
N ASN A 141 -12.69 2.96 -22.55
CA ASN A 141 -12.74 2.45 -23.92
C ASN A 141 -13.65 1.23 -24.07
N HIS A 142 -13.63 0.30 -23.11
CA HIS A 142 -14.50 -0.88 -23.15
C HIS A 142 -15.92 -0.55 -22.68
N ARG A 143 -16.05 0.36 -21.71
CA ARG A 143 -17.33 0.72 -21.09
C ARG A 143 -18.21 1.63 -21.92
N ARG A 144 -17.64 2.47 -22.79
CA ARG A 144 -18.42 3.22 -23.80
C ARG A 144 -19.26 2.30 -24.70
N ARG A 145 -18.92 1.01 -24.77
CA ARG A 145 -19.65 -0.01 -25.54
C ARG A 145 -20.67 -0.80 -24.71
N ASN A 146 -20.47 -0.96 -23.39
CA ASN A 146 -21.19 -1.95 -22.58
C ASN A 146 -21.87 -1.42 -21.29
N SER A 147 -21.62 -0.17 -20.85
CA SER A 147 -22.21 0.38 -19.63
C SER A 147 -22.67 1.82 -19.80
N ASN A 148 -23.84 2.16 -19.24
CA ASN A 148 -24.48 3.47 -19.36
C ASN A 148 -24.00 4.50 -18.30
N ILE A 149 -22.82 4.31 -17.70
CA ILE A 149 -22.29 5.18 -16.64
C ILE A 149 -21.83 6.51 -17.28
N GLN A 150 -22.42 7.62 -16.84
CA GLN A 150 -22.02 8.95 -17.30
C GLN A 150 -20.74 9.40 -16.59
N VAL A 151 -19.84 10.06 -17.31
CA VAL A 151 -18.59 10.58 -16.74
C VAL A 151 -18.49 12.08 -16.97
N HIS A 152 -18.22 12.83 -15.90
CA HIS A 152 -18.02 14.27 -15.91
C HIS A 152 -16.61 14.64 -15.46
N TYR A 153 -16.11 15.71 -16.06
CA TYR A 153 -14.72 16.16 -15.95
C TYR A 153 -14.69 17.63 -15.55
N LEU A 154 -14.00 17.95 -14.45
CA LEU A 154 -13.65 19.31 -14.05
C LEU A 154 -12.18 19.57 -14.35
N SER A 155 -11.80 20.76 -14.83
CA SER A 155 -10.39 21.07 -15.09
C SER A 155 -9.62 21.33 -13.80
N GLY A 156 -8.43 20.74 -13.69
CA GLY A 156 -7.45 21.05 -12.67
C GLY A 156 -6.29 21.93 -13.18
N ASN A 157 -5.45 22.43 -12.28
CA ASN A 157 -4.30 23.25 -12.68
C ASN A 157 -3.19 22.44 -13.37
N HIS A 158 -3.07 21.15 -13.10
CA HIS A 158 -2.19 20.24 -13.85
C HIS A 158 -2.80 19.80 -15.19
N ASP A 159 -4.06 20.13 -15.48
CA ASP A 159 -4.68 19.88 -16.79
C ASP A 159 -4.51 21.08 -17.73
N ILE A 160 -4.82 22.29 -17.25
CA ILE A 160 -4.87 23.51 -18.07
C ILE A 160 -3.90 24.63 -17.66
N GLY A 161 -3.33 24.57 -16.46
CA GLY A 161 -2.51 25.64 -15.90
C GLY A 161 -3.33 26.67 -15.13
N TYR A 162 -2.80 27.88 -14.98
CA TYR A 162 -3.48 29.01 -14.36
C TYR A 162 -3.64 30.17 -15.35
N SER A 163 -4.47 31.17 -15.00
CA SER A 163 -4.74 32.35 -15.84
C SER A 163 -3.52 33.03 -16.48
N GLY A 164 -2.38 33.14 -15.79
CA GLY A 164 -1.16 33.75 -16.36
C GLY A 164 -0.47 32.91 -17.43
N PHE A 165 -0.78 31.61 -17.49
CA PHE A 165 -0.30 30.71 -18.52
C PHE A 165 -1.19 30.73 -19.77
N HIS A 166 -2.50 30.85 -19.57
CA HIS A 166 -3.49 30.74 -20.64
C HIS A 166 -3.36 31.85 -21.69
N SER A 167 -2.94 33.06 -21.29
CA SER A 167 -2.73 34.20 -22.20
C SER A 167 -1.64 33.93 -23.25
N HIS A 168 -0.66 33.10 -22.92
CA HIS A 168 0.47 32.78 -23.77
C HIS A 168 0.33 31.44 -24.50
N ARG A 169 -0.59 30.58 -24.05
CA ARG A 169 -0.82 29.22 -24.57
C ARG A 169 -2.30 28.86 -24.71
N PRO A 170 -3.06 29.55 -25.57
CA PRO A 170 -4.49 29.27 -25.78
C PRO A 170 -4.77 27.88 -26.37
N GLU A 171 -3.78 27.25 -27.00
CA GLU A 171 -3.86 25.89 -27.53
C GLU A 171 -4.15 24.85 -26.44
N ILE A 172 -3.75 25.09 -25.20
CA ILE A 172 -3.95 24.16 -24.08
C ILE A 172 -5.42 24.13 -23.65
N ILE A 173 -6.06 25.30 -23.62
CA ILE A 173 -7.50 25.41 -23.37
C ILE A 173 -8.27 24.69 -24.47
N SER A 174 -7.89 24.93 -25.74
CA SER A 174 -8.54 24.31 -26.89
C SER A 174 -8.41 22.77 -26.83
N ARG A 175 -7.19 22.26 -26.59
CA ARG A 175 -6.91 20.82 -26.46
C ARG A 175 -7.71 20.16 -25.34
N TYR A 176 -7.85 20.84 -24.19
CA TYR A 176 -8.67 20.37 -23.08
C TYR A 176 -10.15 20.31 -23.48
N GLU A 177 -10.70 21.40 -24.01
CA GLU A 177 -12.13 21.51 -24.33
C GLU A 177 -12.54 20.56 -25.46
N ASP A 178 -11.68 20.34 -26.44
CA ASP A 178 -11.89 19.35 -27.52
C ASP A 178 -11.99 17.91 -27.00
N THR A 179 -11.38 17.61 -25.85
CA THR A 179 -11.31 16.25 -25.29
C THR A 179 -12.30 16.01 -24.15
N PHE A 180 -12.39 16.95 -23.22
CA PHE A 180 -13.15 16.83 -21.97
C PHE A 180 -14.43 17.68 -21.95
N GLY A 181 -14.60 18.58 -22.92
CA GLY A 181 -15.73 19.50 -23.01
C GLY A 181 -15.45 20.85 -22.34
N ALA A 182 -16.47 21.71 -22.32
CA ALA A 182 -16.36 23.05 -21.75
C ALA A 182 -15.88 23.04 -20.30
N ARG A 183 -15.05 24.00 -19.90
CA ARG A 183 -14.53 24.12 -18.52
C ARG A 183 -15.58 24.63 -17.52
N ASN A 184 -16.47 25.51 -17.98
CA ASN A 184 -17.60 26.03 -17.22
C ASN A 184 -18.91 25.44 -17.75
N TYR A 185 -19.59 24.62 -16.95
CA TYR A 185 -20.84 23.99 -17.37
C TYR A 185 -21.66 23.53 -16.18
N ARG A 186 -22.88 23.06 -16.45
CA ARG A 186 -23.75 22.48 -15.45
C ARG A 186 -24.47 21.25 -15.98
N PHE A 187 -24.85 20.38 -15.07
CA PHE A 187 -25.64 19.18 -15.37
C PHE A 187 -26.54 18.85 -14.18
N THR A 188 -27.57 18.05 -14.41
CA THR A 188 -28.53 17.67 -13.37
C THR A 188 -28.47 16.18 -13.14
N VAL A 189 -28.40 15.77 -11.87
CA VAL A 189 -28.40 14.37 -11.47
C VAL A 189 -29.54 14.20 -10.45
N GLY A 190 -30.57 13.45 -10.84
CA GLY A 190 -31.81 13.39 -10.08
C GLY A 190 -32.49 14.77 -10.05
N GLY A 191 -32.71 15.31 -8.85
CA GLY A 191 -33.24 16.66 -8.62
C GLY A 191 -32.17 17.72 -8.31
N VAL A 192 -30.88 17.37 -8.35
CA VAL A 192 -29.78 18.23 -7.91
C VAL A 192 -28.99 18.76 -9.11
N GLU A 193 -28.71 20.06 -9.14
CA GLU A 193 -27.92 20.71 -10.18
C GLU A 193 -26.44 20.81 -9.75
N PHE A 194 -25.53 20.33 -10.58
CA PHE A 194 -24.09 20.38 -10.37
C PHE A 194 -23.51 21.49 -11.24
N ILE A 195 -22.77 22.42 -10.63
CA ILE A 195 -22.17 23.57 -11.29
C ILE A 195 -20.65 23.39 -11.30
N ALA A 196 -20.09 23.07 -12.46
CA ALA A 196 -18.66 22.95 -12.69
C ALA A 196 -18.07 24.29 -13.13
N ILE A 197 -17.04 24.74 -12.42
CA ILE A 197 -16.39 26.03 -12.67
C ILE A 197 -14.89 25.87 -12.93
N ASP A 198 -14.39 26.65 -13.88
CA ASP A 198 -12.95 26.82 -14.09
C ASP A 198 -12.39 27.70 -12.96
N ALA A 199 -11.92 27.05 -11.90
CA ALA A 199 -11.34 27.72 -10.74
C ALA A 199 -9.99 28.40 -11.06
N GLN A 200 -9.28 27.93 -12.09
CA GLN A 200 -7.96 28.42 -12.48
C GLN A 200 -7.98 29.84 -13.06
N THR A 201 -9.18 30.32 -13.43
CA THR A 201 -9.41 31.64 -14.04
C THR A 201 -10.06 32.66 -13.12
N LEU A 202 -10.70 32.27 -12.02
CA LEU A 202 -11.56 33.18 -11.23
C LEU A 202 -10.82 34.35 -10.58
N ASP A 203 -9.64 34.08 -10.02
CA ASP A 203 -8.74 35.07 -9.40
C ASP A 203 -7.73 35.68 -10.39
N GLY A 204 -7.93 35.39 -11.69
CA GLY A 204 -7.16 35.95 -12.79
C GLY A 204 -7.45 37.44 -13.01
N PRO A 205 -6.76 38.07 -13.96
CA PRO A 205 -6.96 39.50 -14.27
C PRO A 205 -8.41 39.76 -14.70
N LEU A 206 -9.06 40.79 -14.15
CA LEU A 206 -10.47 41.12 -14.43
C LEU A 206 -10.75 41.40 -15.91
N GLN A 207 -9.77 41.94 -16.64
CA GLN A 207 -9.86 42.19 -18.08
C GLN A 207 -9.54 40.96 -18.93
N GLY A 208 -9.18 39.83 -18.32
CA GLY A 208 -8.91 38.58 -19.01
C GLY A 208 -10.19 38.00 -19.60
N ASN A 209 -10.14 37.58 -20.87
CA ASN A 209 -11.28 36.99 -21.57
C ASN A 209 -11.83 35.76 -20.85
N LEU A 210 -10.94 34.83 -20.43
CA LEU A 210 -11.34 33.60 -19.74
C LEU A 210 -11.90 33.86 -18.33
N THR A 211 -11.30 34.80 -17.59
CA THR A 211 -11.85 35.27 -16.31
C THR A 211 -13.27 35.81 -16.49
N SER A 212 -13.45 36.67 -17.49
CA SER A 212 -14.75 37.27 -17.80
C SER A 212 -15.79 36.23 -18.23
N GLU A 213 -15.37 35.22 -18.99
CA GLU A 213 -16.19 34.09 -19.41
C GLU A 213 -16.71 33.28 -18.21
N SER A 214 -15.82 32.86 -17.30
CA SER A 214 -16.19 32.11 -16.08
C SER A 214 -17.15 32.91 -15.20
N TRP A 215 -16.90 34.21 -14.99
CA TRP A 215 -17.81 35.08 -14.24
C TRP A 215 -19.14 35.36 -14.96
N SER A 216 -19.15 35.39 -16.29
CA SER A 216 -20.37 35.54 -17.08
C SER A 216 -21.26 34.30 -16.95
N PHE A 217 -20.67 33.11 -17.00
CA PHE A 217 -21.36 31.85 -16.75
C PHE A 217 -22.00 31.83 -15.35
N LEU A 218 -21.24 32.18 -14.31
CA LEU A 218 -21.73 32.23 -12.93
C LEU A 218 -22.92 33.19 -12.76
N ARG A 219 -22.87 34.37 -13.39
CA ARG A 219 -24.00 35.32 -13.39
C ARG A 219 -25.23 34.77 -14.12
N ASN A 220 -25.04 34.04 -15.21
CA ASN A 220 -26.15 33.41 -15.91
C ASN A 220 -26.83 32.35 -15.02
N VAL A 221 -26.04 31.50 -14.37
CA VAL A 221 -26.53 30.47 -13.43
C VAL A 221 -27.25 31.08 -12.21
N SER A 222 -26.86 32.27 -11.76
CA SER A 222 -27.51 32.94 -10.63
C SER A 222 -28.83 33.64 -11.00
N MET A 223 -28.97 34.10 -12.25
CA MET A 223 -30.18 34.75 -12.75
C MET A 223 -31.34 33.77 -13.00
N GLU A 224 -31.04 32.49 -13.24
CA GLU A 224 -32.07 31.49 -13.47
C GLU A 224 -32.80 31.12 -12.18
N VAL A 225 -34.12 31.37 -12.18
CA VAL A 225 -35.03 31.03 -11.08
C VAL A 225 -35.36 29.53 -11.13
N ARG A 226 -34.37 28.69 -10.82
CA ARG A 226 -34.57 27.27 -10.53
C ARG A 226 -34.42 27.03 -9.05
N SER A 227 -35.40 26.40 -8.42
CA SER A 227 -35.40 26.06 -6.99
C SER A 227 -34.59 24.79 -6.67
N ASN A 228 -33.88 24.21 -7.65
CA ASN A 228 -33.10 23.00 -7.44
C ASN A 228 -31.92 23.26 -6.48
N PRO A 229 -31.63 22.33 -5.54
CA PRO A 229 -30.39 22.34 -4.79
C PRO A 229 -29.19 22.32 -5.73
N LYS A 230 -28.18 23.16 -5.44
CA LYS A 230 -26.96 23.27 -6.25
C LYS A 230 -25.76 22.71 -5.51
N VAL A 231 -24.97 21.87 -6.18
CA VAL A 231 -23.64 21.44 -5.74
C VAL A 231 -22.61 22.21 -6.56
N LEU A 232 -21.73 22.94 -5.89
CA LEU A 232 -20.63 23.65 -6.54
C LEU A 232 -19.42 22.72 -6.66
N LEU A 233 -18.87 22.61 -7.87
CA LEU A 233 -17.69 21.82 -8.17
C LEU A 233 -16.55 22.75 -8.55
N THR A 234 -15.50 22.78 -7.75
CA THR A 234 -14.31 23.61 -7.97
C THR A 234 -13.07 22.78 -7.73
N HIS A 235 -12.09 22.79 -8.64
CA HIS A 235 -10.87 22.02 -8.39
C HIS A 235 -10.07 22.65 -7.23
N ILE A 236 -9.86 23.96 -7.29
CA ILE A 236 -9.17 24.74 -6.26
C ILE A 236 -10.15 25.00 -5.10
N PRO A 237 -9.82 24.62 -3.85
CA PRO A 237 -10.72 24.79 -2.71
C PRO A 237 -10.99 26.26 -2.41
N LEU A 238 -12.11 26.50 -1.72
CA LEU A 238 -12.46 27.85 -1.28
C LEU A 238 -11.47 28.35 -0.22
N TYR A 239 -11.43 29.68 -0.06
CA TYR A 239 -10.61 30.35 0.92
C TYR A 239 -10.81 29.79 2.34
N ARG A 240 -9.70 29.58 3.03
CA ARG A 240 -9.66 29.33 4.48
C ARG A 240 -8.37 29.87 5.10
N PRO A 241 -8.40 30.30 6.37
CA PRO A 241 -7.19 30.72 7.08
C PRO A 241 -6.13 29.61 7.17
N ASP A 242 -4.86 30.00 7.27
CA ASP A 242 -3.75 29.06 7.49
C ASP A 242 -3.96 28.21 8.75
N GLY A 243 -3.61 26.93 8.66
CA GLY A 243 -3.77 25.99 9.78
C GLY A 243 -5.22 25.62 10.13
N THR A 244 -6.20 25.93 9.27
CA THR A 244 -7.61 25.53 9.47
C THR A 244 -7.73 24.02 9.62
N HIS A 245 -8.37 23.57 10.70
CA HIS A 245 -8.56 22.14 10.96
C HIS A 245 -9.51 21.48 9.95
N CYS A 246 -9.02 20.45 9.27
CA CYS A 246 -9.70 19.76 8.16
C CYS A 246 -10.57 18.56 8.57
N GLY A 247 -10.78 18.35 9.87
CA GLY A 247 -11.45 17.16 10.38
C GLY A 247 -10.48 16.02 10.70
N PRO A 248 -10.99 14.92 11.29
CA PRO A 248 -10.16 13.85 11.86
C PRO A 248 -9.52 12.93 10.81
N HIS A 249 -9.95 13.02 9.56
CA HIS A 249 -9.52 12.12 8.49
C HIS A 249 -8.28 12.61 7.73
N ARG A 250 -7.84 13.84 7.96
CA ARG A 250 -6.63 14.35 7.33
C ARG A 250 -5.38 13.71 7.94
N SER A 251 -4.44 13.31 7.08
CA SER A 251 -3.20 12.65 7.50
C SER A 251 -1.95 13.53 7.36
N SER A 252 -2.00 14.52 6.47
CA SER A 252 -0.91 15.44 6.15
C SER A 252 -1.13 16.84 6.75
N PRO A 253 -0.09 17.68 6.87
CA PRO A 253 -0.27 19.09 7.21
C PRO A 253 -1.18 19.81 6.21
N VAL A 254 -1.98 20.76 6.69
CA VAL A 254 -2.85 21.60 5.85
C VAL A 254 -1.98 22.49 4.96
N ILE A 255 -2.28 22.56 3.66
CA ILE A 255 -1.61 23.54 2.79
C ILE A 255 -2.04 24.95 3.20
N ASN A 256 -1.07 25.86 3.35
CA ASN A 256 -1.33 27.25 3.69
C ASN A 256 -1.63 28.08 2.44
N GLN A 257 -2.20 29.26 2.63
CA GLN A 257 -2.41 30.25 1.59
C GLN A 257 -1.09 30.58 0.88
N ARG A 258 -1.07 30.33 -0.43
CA ARG A 258 0.06 30.67 -1.30
C ARG A 258 -0.50 31.10 -2.65
N VAL A 259 0.00 32.21 -3.15
CA VAL A 259 -0.32 32.73 -4.48
C VAL A 259 0.95 33.25 -5.12
N SER A 260 1.17 32.93 -6.39
CA SER A 260 2.21 33.53 -7.22
C SER A 260 1.56 34.17 -8.45
N ARG A 261 2.05 35.35 -8.83
CA ARG A 261 1.55 36.10 -9.99
C ARG A 261 2.68 36.38 -10.98
N SER A 262 2.31 36.39 -12.25
CA SER A 262 3.17 36.82 -13.35
C SER A 262 3.50 38.31 -13.20
N ILE A 263 4.76 38.66 -13.50
CA ILE A 263 5.25 40.04 -13.41
C ILE A 263 4.59 40.92 -14.50
N TYR A 264 4.25 40.34 -15.64
CA TYR A 264 3.84 41.08 -16.84
C TYR A 264 2.35 41.42 -16.83
N ASP A 265 1.48 40.44 -16.56
CA ASP A 265 0.02 40.56 -16.71
C ASP A 265 -0.74 40.35 -15.39
N GLN A 266 -0.03 40.18 -14.26
CA GLN A 266 -0.59 39.89 -12.93
C GLN A 266 -1.46 38.62 -12.89
N GLY A 267 -1.38 37.78 -13.93
CA GLY A 267 -2.07 36.50 -13.99
C GLY A 267 -1.57 35.55 -12.91
N ILE A 268 -2.47 34.73 -12.37
CA ILE A 268 -2.10 33.69 -11.40
C ILE A 268 -1.19 32.70 -12.11
N MET A 269 -0.06 32.38 -11.49
CA MET A 269 0.85 31.32 -11.91
C MET A 269 0.78 30.10 -10.98
N TYR A 270 0.28 30.30 -9.77
CA TYR A 270 0.07 29.28 -8.75
C TYR A 270 -0.88 29.81 -7.68
N GLN A 271 -1.83 29.00 -7.19
CA GLN A 271 -2.60 29.30 -5.99
C GLN A 271 -3.07 28.03 -5.28
N ASN A 272 -3.05 28.02 -3.95
CA ASN A 272 -3.56 26.89 -3.15
C ASN A 272 -5.06 26.94 -2.89
N TYR A 273 -5.60 28.16 -2.81
CA TYR A 273 -7.00 28.43 -2.52
C TYR A 273 -7.47 29.59 -3.37
N LEU A 274 -8.78 29.65 -3.61
CA LEU A 274 -9.39 30.87 -4.11
C LEU A 274 -9.26 32.00 -3.07
N THR A 275 -9.29 33.25 -3.53
CA THR A 275 -9.30 34.41 -2.62
C THR A 275 -10.56 34.44 -1.75
N GLU A 276 -10.49 35.11 -0.60
CA GLU A 276 -11.62 35.28 0.31
C GLU A 276 -12.81 35.98 -0.38
N GLU A 277 -12.50 37.00 -1.19
CA GLU A 277 -13.47 37.76 -1.97
C GLU A 277 -14.17 36.88 -3.01
N THR A 278 -13.40 36.14 -3.82
CA THR A 278 -13.94 35.20 -4.81
C THR A 278 -14.77 34.10 -4.15
N SER A 279 -14.29 33.52 -3.05
CA SER A 279 -14.99 32.45 -2.33
C SER A 279 -16.33 32.92 -1.77
N SER A 280 -16.34 34.10 -1.13
CA SER A 280 -17.57 34.70 -0.60
C SER A 280 -18.55 35.02 -1.73
N HIS A 281 -18.06 35.57 -2.84
CA HIS A 281 -18.88 35.91 -3.99
C HIS A 281 -19.50 34.68 -4.66
N LEU A 282 -18.75 33.57 -4.77
CA LEU A 282 -19.26 32.29 -5.30
C LEU A 282 -20.39 31.73 -4.43
N LEU A 283 -20.19 31.70 -3.11
CA LEU A 283 -21.19 31.20 -2.17
C LEU A 283 -22.48 32.02 -2.26
N ASP A 284 -22.38 33.34 -2.37
CA ASP A 284 -23.53 34.24 -2.41
C ASP A 284 -24.27 34.21 -3.76
N LEU A 285 -23.55 34.05 -4.87
CA LEU A 285 -24.13 33.96 -6.21
C LEU A 285 -24.84 32.62 -6.44
N ILE A 286 -24.17 31.51 -6.10
CA ILE A 286 -24.66 30.16 -6.41
C ILE A 286 -25.61 29.63 -5.34
N LYS A 287 -25.38 29.98 -4.07
CA LYS A 287 -26.13 29.47 -2.91
C LYS A 287 -26.12 27.94 -2.84
N PRO A 288 -24.93 27.30 -2.90
CA PRO A 288 -24.86 25.84 -2.98
C PRO A 288 -25.21 25.19 -1.63
N VAL A 289 -25.72 23.96 -1.69
CA VAL A 289 -25.95 23.12 -0.50
C VAL A 289 -24.69 22.35 -0.09
N LEU A 290 -23.76 22.16 -1.03
CA LEU A 290 -22.49 21.45 -0.86
C LEU A 290 -21.47 21.99 -1.87
N VAL A 291 -20.22 22.11 -1.44
CA VAL A 291 -19.06 22.36 -2.31
C VAL A 291 -18.18 21.12 -2.34
N LEU A 292 -17.74 20.69 -3.52
CA LEU A 292 -16.77 19.61 -3.70
C LEU A 292 -15.50 20.16 -4.35
N SER A 293 -14.35 19.83 -3.77
CA SER A 293 -13.04 20.27 -4.27
C SER A 293 -11.97 19.18 -4.29
N GLY A 294 -10.87 19.41 -5.01
CA GLY A 294 -9.69 18.54 -5.12
C GLY A 294 -8.42 19.28 -4.68
N HIS A 295 -7.32 19.16 -5.44
CA HIS A 295 -6.10 19.99 -5.36
C HIS A 295 -5.20 19.81 -4.12
N ASP A 296 -5.77 19.69 -2.92
CA ASP A 296 -5.01 19.55 -1.66
C ASP A 296 -4.50 18.11 -1.46
N HIS A 297 -4.90 17.17 -2.32
CA HIS A 297 -4.56 15.73 -2.32
C HIS A 297 -4.93 14.97 -1.05
N ASP A 298 -5.34 15.63 0.02
CA ASP A 298 -5.76 15.05 1.29
C ASP A 298 -7.14 15.53 1.69
N GLN A 299 -7.83 14.74 2.49
CA GLN A 299 -9.23 14.97 2.78
C GLN A 299 -9.39 16.18 3.70
N CYS A 300 -10.35 17.04 3.38
CA CYS A 300 -10.68 18.18 4.22
C CYS A 300 -12.17 18.44 4.24
N SER A 301 -12.74 18.57 5.44
CA SER A 301 -14.14 18.91 5.66
C SER A 301 -14.22 20.21 6.44
N ILE A 302 -14.73 21.26 5.81
CA ILE A 302 -14.92 22.56 6.44
C ILE A 302 -16.34 23.08 6.20
N THR A 303 -16.76 24.04 7.02
CA THR A 303 -18.05 24.72 6.86
C THR A 303 -17.81 26.21 6.74
N HIS A 304 -18.18 26.76 5.58
CA HIS A 304 -18.13 28.17 5.28
C HIS A 304 -19.39 28.87 5.79
N GLN A 305 -19.23 30.10 6.28
CA GLN A 305 -20.34 30.95 6.65
C GLN A 305 -20.69 31.86 5.46
N SER A 306 -21.83 31.63 4.82
CA SER A 306 -22.41 32.53 3.81
C SER A 306 -23.56 33.32 4.42
N ILE A 307 -23.93 34.44 3.80
CA ILE A 307 -25.11 35.23 4.15
C ILE A 307 -26.41 34.42 4.08
N TYR A 308 -26.44 33.33 3.31
CA TYR A 308 -27.59 32.42 3.17
C TYR A 308 -27.51 31.20 4.11
N GLY A 309 -26.52 31.17 5.00
CA GLY A 309 -26.32 30.12 5.99
C GLY A 309 -25.05 29.30 5.76
N PRO A 310 -24.80 28.31 6.63
CA PRO A 310 -23.58 27.52 6.56
C PRO A 310 -23.60 26.55 5.38
N VAL A 311 -22.49 26.52 4.62
CA VAL A 311 -22.26 25.66 3.46
C VAL A 311 -21.06 24.76 3.75
N ARG A 312 -21.26 23.44 3.62
CA ARG A 312 -20.18 22.47 3.81
C ARG A 312 -19.36 22.33 2.53
N GLU A 313 -18.04 22.38 2.66
CA GLU A 313 -17.10 21.99 1.61
C GLU A 313 -16.46 20.64 1.98
N GLN A 314 -16.32 19.77 0.98
CA GLN A 314 -15.55 18.54 1.07
C GLN A 314 -14.47 18.54 0.00
N THR A 315 -13.21 18.63 0.43
CA THR A 315 -12.06 18.37 -0.42
C THR A 315 -11.78 16.87 -0.44
N VAL A 316 -11.84 16.27 -1.62
CA VAL A 316 -11.62 14.84 -1.86
C VAL A 316 -10.12 14.61 -2.01
N GLY A 317 -9.56 13.63 -1.29
CA GLY A 317 -8.15 13.29 -1.41
C GLY A 317 -7.83 12.57 -2.71
N THR A 318 -6.56 12.57 -3.10
CA THR A 318 -6.06 12.01 -4.35
C THR A 318 -6.43 10.53 -4.54
N LEU A 319 -6.65 10.14 -5.80
CA LEU A 319 -6.75 8.74 -6.21
C LEU A 319 -5.36 8.07 -6.32
N SER A 320 -4.29 8.85 -6.40
CA SER A 320 -2.92 8.38 -6.58
C SER A 320 -2.21 8.16 -5.25
N TRP A 321 -1.33 7.16 -5.20
CA TRP A 321 -0.47 6.90 -4.04
C TRP A 321 0.88 7.65 -4.09
N GLN A 322 1.09 8.49 -5.12
CA GLN A 322 2.33 9.24 -5.33
C GLN A 322 2.23 10.73 -4.97
N GLN A 323 1.07 11.21 -4.57
CA GLN A 323 0.80 12.65 -4.40
C GLN A 323 0.90 13.13 -2.95
N GLY A 324 1.77 12.50 -2.17
CA GLY A 324 2.09 12.89 -0.79
C GLY A 324 1.07 12.44 0.26
N ASN A 325 -0.07 11.88 -0.14
CA ASN A 325 -1.05 11.29 0.77
C ASN A 325 -0.84 9.77 0.89
N LEU A 326 -0.67 9.28 2.13
CA LEU A 326 -0.53 7.84 2.40
C LEU A 326 -1.87 7.08 2.34
N TYR A 327 -3.00 7.81 2.38
CA TYR A 327 -4.35 7.29 2.39
C TYR A 327 -5.16 7.84 1.21
N PRO A 328 -4.90 7.36 -0.03
CA PRO A 328 -5.70 7.76 -1.19
C PRO A 328 -7.18 7.48 -0.96
N SER A 329 -8.05 8.25 -1.60
CA SER A 329 -9.49 8.19 -1.32
C SER A 329 -10.38 8.50 -2.51
N PHE A 330 -11.65 8.17 -2.35
CA PHE A 330 -12.74 8.64 -3.21
C PHE A 330 -13.95 8.97 -2.34
N MET A 331 -14.98 9.58 -2.92
CA MET A 331 -16.21 9.90 -2.21
C MET A 331 -17.42 9.29 -2.92
N LEU A 332 -18.31 8.70 -2.14
CA LEU A 332 -19.65 8.30 -2.58
C LEU A 332 -20.63 9.41 -2.24
N LEU A 333 -21.43 9.84 -3.21
CA LEU A 333 -22.45 10.86 -3.05
C LEU A 333 -23.79 10.29 -3.53
N SER A 334 -24.81 10.40 -2.67
CA SER A 334 -26.20 10.13 -3.01
C SER A 334 -26.92 11.44 -3.28
N ALA A 335 -27.51 11.59 -4.46
CA ALA A 335 -28.28 12.77 -4.86
C ALA A 335 -29.77 12.41 -4.97
N SER A 336 -30.65 13.15 -4.30
CA SER A 336 -32.09 12.87 -4.30
C SER A 336 -32.70 12.99 -5.69
N THR A 337 -33.67 12.11 -5.99
CA THR A 337 -34.48 12.19 -7.22
C THR A 337 -35.74 13.04 -7.04
N LEU A 338 -36.06 13.45 -5.82
CA LEU A 338 -37.30 14.17 -5.49
C LEU A 338 -37.26 15.63 -5.94
N ALA A 339 -38.42 16.13 -6.37
CA ALA A 339 -38.60 17.55 -6.64
C ALA A 339 -38.65 18.32 -5.32
N PHE A 340 -37.68 19.21 -5.10
CA PHE A 340 -37.63 20.05 -3.91
C PHE A 340 -38.66 21.17 -4.03
N SER A 341 -39.59 21.22 -3.07
CA SER A 341 -40.47 22.37 -2.87
C SER A 341 -39.81 23.36 -1.93
N ASN A 342 -40.21 24.64 -1.98
CA ASN A 342 -39.62 25.71 -1.17
C ASN A 342 -39.68 25.46 0.36
N THR A 343 -40.40 24.45 0.83
CA THR A 343 -40.58 24.09 2.24
C THR A 343 -39.70 22.93 2.72
N THR A 344 -39.02 22.20 1.82
CA THR A 344 -38.11 21.11 2.18
C THR A 344 -36.69 21.63 2.46
N ASN A 345 -36.01 21.07 3.47
CA ASN A 345 -34.63 21.42 3.78
C ASN A 345 -33.70 20.97 2.65
N LEU A 346 -33.31 21.90 1.78
CA LEU A 346 -32.45 21.65 0.61
C LEU A 346 -31.11 20.97 0.98
N LYS A 347 -30.67 21.07 2.24
CA LYS A 347 -29.45 20.42 2.74
C LYS A 347 -29.54 18.90 2.76
N ASP A 348 -30.75 18.35 2.77
CA ASP A 348 -31.00 16.91 2.75
C ASP A 348 -31.03 16.35 1.32
N ALA A 349 -30.77 17.20 0.31
CA ALA A 349 -30.76 16.80 -1.09
C ALA A 349 -29.57 15.94 -1.49
N VAL A 350 -28.46 16.07 -0.77
CA VAL A 350 -27.22 15.33 -1.02
C VAL A 350 -26.65 14.80 0.28
N SER A 351 -26.13 13.57 0.24
CA SER A 351 -25.41 12.98 1.34
C SER A 351 -24.10 12.38 0.82
N THR A 352 -23.04 12.46 1.62
CA THR A 352 -21.68 12.08 1.20
C THR A 352 -21.04 11.13 2.20
N GLN A 353 -20.26 10.18 1.69
CA GLN A 353 -19.44 9.27 2.48
C GLN A 353 -18.03 9.19 1.87
N LEU A 354 -17.02 9.49 2.67
CA LEU A 354 -15.61 9.35 2.30
C LEU A 354 -15.20 7.88 2.38
N CYS A 355 -14.43 7.43 1.39
CA CYS A 355 -13.94 6.08 1.26
C CYS A 355 -12.43 6.04 1.01
N PHE A 356 -11.73 5.18 1.73
CA PHE A 356 -10.28 5.04 1.62
C PHE A 356 -9.89 3.87 0.72
N LEU A 357 -8.78 4.04 0.02
CA LEU A 357 -8.11 3.04 -0.80
C LEU A 357 -6.91 2.45 -0.04
N PRO A 358 -6.35 1.33 -0.51
CA PRO A 358 -5.20 0.70 0.14
C PRO A 358 -3.97 1.62 0.19
N MET A 359 -3.26 1.54 1.31
CA MET A 359 -1.96 2.20 1.48
C MET A 359 -0.88 1.43 0.70
N GLN A 360 -0.69 1.77 -0.58
CA GLN A 360 0.23 1.03 -1.46
C GLN A 360 1.67 0.99 -0.95
N THR A 361 2.14 2.10 -0.37
CA THR A 361 3.47 2.20 0.24
C THR A 361 3.67 1.18 1.35
N HIS A 362 2.68 0.96 2.21
CA HIS A 362 2.75 0.00 3.31
C HIS A 362 2.72 -1.46 2.80
N ILE A 363 2.00 -1.74 1.72
CA ILE A 363 2.03 -3.05 1.07
C ILE A 363 3.45 -3.37 0.57
N TYR A 364 4.13 -2.41 -0.06
CA TYR A 364 5.51 -2.60 -0.50
C TYR A 364 6.52 -2.66 0.65
N ILE A 365 6.36 -1.86 1.70
CA ILE A 365 7.17 -1.97 2.93
C ILE A 365 6.98 -3.35 3.57
N TRP A 366 5.77 -3.91 3.57
CA TRP A 366 5.49 -5.26 4.04
C TRP A 366 6.21 -6.30 3.19
N TYR A 367 6.18 -6.21 1.85
CA TYR A 367 6.92 -7.12 0.99
C TYR A 367 8.43 -7.06 1.23
N LEU A 368 8.99 -5.86 1.38
CA LEU A 368 10.41 -5.68 1.70
C LEU A 368 10.75 -6.30 3.06
N SER A 369 9.92 -6.06 4.07
CA SER A 369 10.09 -6.62 5.42
C SER A 369 9.99 -8.15 5.41
N LEU A 370 9.07 -8.71 4.63
CA LEU A 370 8.90 -10.14 4.44
C LEU A 370 10.11 -10.76 3.72
N PHE A 371 10.68 -10.06 2.73
CA PHE A 371 11.90 -10.47 2.03
C PHE A 371 13.11 -10.52 2.96
N VAL A 372 13.36 -9.46 3.73
CA VAL A 372 14.45 -9.42 4.71
C VAL A 372 14.25 -10.52 5.76
N SER A 373 13.04 -10.69 6.28
CA SER A 373 12.72 -11.75 7.25
C SER A 373 12.94 -13.15 6.66
N THR A 374 12.54 -13.37 5.41
CA THR A 374 12.77 -14.63 4.68
C THR A 374 14.26 -14.92 4.57
N LEU A 375 15.06 -13.92 4.18
CA LEU A 375 16.51 -14.06 4.07
C LEU A 375 17.14 -14.41 5.42
N LEU A 376 16.76 -13.72 6.49
CA LEU A 376 17.25 -13.99 7.84
C LEU A 376 16.86 -15.38 8.32
N VAL A 377 15.61 -15.80 8.13
CA VAL A 377 15.15 -17.14 8.50
C VAL A 377 15.96 -18.21 7.76
N LEU A 378 16.13 -18.09 6.44
CA LEU A 378 16.89 -19.07 5.66
C LEU A 378 18.38 -19.08 6.03
N LEU A 379 18.96 -17.91 6.28
CA LEU A 379 20.34 -17.76 6.70
C LEU A 379 20.57 -18.27 8.11
N LEU A 380 19.63 -18.15 9.04
CA LEU A 380 19.83 -18.50 10.46
C LEU A 380 19.26 -19.87 10.83
N TRP A 381 18.42 -20.48 9.99
CA TRP A 381 17.77 -21.74 10.31
C TRP A 381 18.78 -22.87 10.61
N PRO A 382 18.58 -23.65 11.70
CA PRO A 382 19.48 -24.75 12.05
C PRO A 382 19.51 -25.83 10.97
N THR A 383 20.71 -26.17 10.49
CA THR A 383 20.90 -27.23 9.48
C THR A 383 20.52 -28.62 10.00
N ASN A 384 20.55 -28.79 11.33
CA ASN A 384 20.35 -30.06 12.03
C ASN A 384 18.89 -30.28 12.47
N GLY A 385 17.93 -29.59 11.85
CA GLY A 385 16.51 -29.69 12.20
C GLY A 385 16.21 -29.09 13.59
N LEU A 386 15.10 -28.38 13.71
CA LEU A 386 14.53 -28.17 15.04
C LEU A 386 13.87 -29.48 15.42
N ASN A 387 14.37 -30.15 16.45
CA ASN A 387 13.71 -31.30 17.06
C ASN A 387 12.48 -30.76 17.83
N PHE A 388 11.46 -30.34 17.07
CA PHE A 388 10.30 -29.58 17.56
C PHE A 388 9.52 -30.36 18.64
N GLY A 389 9.64 -31.70 18.65
CA GLY A 389 9.09 -32.56 19.69
C GLY A 389 9.68 -32.34 21.08
N ARG A 390 10.98 -32.00 21.20
CA ARG A 390 11.64 -31.79 22.51
C ARG A 390 11.39 -30.40 23.09
N HIS A 391 11.29 -29.38 22.25
CA HIS A 391 10.96 -28.03 22.72
C HIS A 391 9.47 -27.88 23.06
N TYR A 392 8.57 -28.51 22.28
CA TYR A 392 7.16 -28.55 22.63
C TYR A 392 6.91 -29.42 23.86
N SER A 393 7.60 -30.56 24.02
CA SER A 393 7.48 -31.33 25.27
C SER A 393 8.00 -30.55 26.47
N CYS A 394 9.12 -29.84 26.35
CA CYS A 394 9.69 -29.04 27.44
C CYS A 394 8.80 -27.84 27.80
N LEU A 395 8.20 -27.18 26.79
CA LEU A 395 7.25 -26.09 27.00
C LEU A 395 5.94 -26.59 27.63
N MET A 396 5.39 -27.71 27.14
CA MET A 396 4.19 -28.33 27.69
C MET A 396 4.44 -28.87 29.10
N GLU A 397 5.65 -29.33 29.41
CA GLU A 397 6.03 -29.78 30.75
C GLU A 397 6.26 -28.61 31.70
N ALA A 398 6.79 -27.48 31.22
CA ALA A 398 6.86 -26.22 31.96
C ALA A 398 5.46 -25.64 32.25
N ILE A 399 4.57 -25.68 31.26
CA ILE A 399 3.16 -25.27 31.42
C ILE A 399 2.43 -26.23 32.37
N ARG A 400 2.66 -27.55 32.27
CA ARG A 400 2.07 -28.55 33.17
C ARG A 400 2.55 -28.36 34.62
N ARG A 401 3.84 -28.04 34.81
CA ARG A 401 4.41 -27.71 36.12
C ARG A 401 3.85 -26.41 36.70
N ALA A 402 3.64 -25.38 35.86
CA ALA A 402 3.04 -24.11 36.26
C ALA A 402 1.53 -24.23 36.58
N ILE A 403 0.82 -25.11 35.89
CA ILE A 403 -0.60 -25.40 36.16
C ILE A 403 -0.75 -26.25 37.44
N SER A 404 0.17 -27.19 37.68
CA SER A 404 0.18 -27.98 38.92
C SER A 404 0.61 -27.19 40.15
N SER A 405 1.41 -26.12 39.99
CA SER A 405 1.86 -25.29 41.11
C SER A 405 0.81 -24.28 41.60
N ASN A 406 -0.30 -24.11 40.89
CA ASN A 406 -1.35 -23.16 41.25
C ASN A 406 -2.61 -23.79 41.87
N ASN A 407 -2.60 -25.09 42.17
CA ASN A 407 -3.72 -25.72 42.89
C ASN A 407 -3.23 -26.56 44.08
N PHE A 408 -3.46 -25.98 45.26
CA PHE A 408 -3.60 -26.59 46.57
C PHE A 408 -2.34 -26.95 47.37
N SER A 409 -2.15 -26.21 48.47
CA SER A 409 -1.44 -26.67 49.66
C SER A 409 -2.31 -27.67 50.43
N SER A 410 -1.70 -28.78 50.89
CA SER A 410 -2.00 -29.49 52.16
C SER A 410 -1.53 -30.95 52.08
N GLY A 411 -0.63 -31.36 52.98
CA GLY A 411 -0.50 -32.75 53.41
C GLY A 411 0.73 -33.55 52.94
N THR A 412 1.83 -33.38 53.68
CA THR A 412 2.79 -34.43 54.10
C THR A 412 3.00 -35.67 53.20
N LYS A 413 4.20 -35.78 52.60
CA LYS A 413 5.24 -36.75 53.01
C LYS A 413 6.50 -36.58 52.17
N GLU A 414 7.57 -36.33 52.89
CA GLU A 414 8.97 -36.39 52.50
C GLU A 414 9.29 -37.68 51.74
N LYS A 415 9.97 -37.56 50.59
CA LYS A 415 10.86 -38.60 50.08
C LYS A 415 11.98 -37.97 49.28
N ASN A 416 13.07 -37.76 50.00
CA ASN A 416 14.40 -37.46 49.51
C ASN A 416 14.89 -38.66 48.67
N GLU A 417 15.25 -38.45 47.41
CA GLU A 417 16.05 -39.41 46.62
C GLU A 417 17.30 -38.70 46.10
N ASP A 418 18.03 -38.07 47.02
CA ASP A 418 19.47 -37.78 46.88
C ASP A 418 20.24 -38.59 47.94
N GLU A 419 20.13 -39.92 47.91
CA GLU A 419 21.02 -40.81 48.69
C GLU A 419 21.34 -42.06 47.89
N ASN A 420 22.50 -42.06 47.20
CA ASN A 420 23.52 -43.07 47.50
C ASN A 420 24.87 -42.67 46.88
N CYS A 421 25.58 -41.73 47.50
CA CYS A 421 27.01 -41.54 47.29
C CYS A 421 27.64 -41.42 48.67
N GLU A 422 28.27 -42.50 49.16
CA GLU A 422 29.10 -42.42 50.37
C GLU A 422 30.34 -41.56 50.08
N TYR A 423 30.53 -40.53 50.89
CA TYR A 423 31.74 -39.71 50.92
C TYR A 423 32.49 -39.99 52.21
N GLU A 424 33.82 -40.08 52.14
CA GLU A 424 34.68 -40.25 53.30
C GLU A 424 35.39 -38.91 53.58
N MET A 425 35.46 -38.53 54.86
CA MET A 425 36.15 -37.32 55.31
C MET A 425 37.59 -37.65 55.67
N ILE A 426 38.53 -37.01 55.00
CA ILE A 426 39.96 -37.16 55.27
C ILE A 426 40.51 -35.77 55.61
N TRP A 427 41.33 -35.71 56.65
CA TRP A 427 42.01 -34.50 57.09
C TRP A 427 43.45 -34.53 56.61
N ASP A 428 43.94 -33.41 56.09
CA ASP A 428 45.36 -33.27 55.78
C ASP A 428 46.20 -32.95 57.03
N ALA A 429 47.52 -33.00 56.88
CA ALA A 429 48.46 -32.73 57.97
C ALA A 429 48.45 -31.26 58.44
N GLU A 430 47.74 -30.37 57.73
CA GLU A 430 47.58 -28.95 58.06
C GLU A 430 46.22 -28.66 58.73
N GLY A 431 45.37 -29.68 58.90
CA GLY A 431 44.10 -29.60 59.63
C GLY A 431 42.89 -29.20 58.78
N SER A 432 42.98 -29.27 57.44
CA SER A 432 41.87 -28.98 56.53
C SER A 432 41.10 -30.26 56.17
N MET A 433 39.77 -30.19 56.19
CA MET A 433 38.88 -31.33 55.90
C MET A 433 38.52 -31.41 54.42
N HIS A 434 38.72 -32.58 53.82
CA HIS A 434 38.32 -32.86 52.45
C HIS A 434 37.37 -34.05 52.37
N LEU A 435 36.31 -33.90 51.55
CA LEU A 435 35.34 -34.95 51.27
C LEU A 435 35.68 -35.61 49.93
N VAL A 436 35.97 -36.91 49.95
CA VAL A 436 36.31 -37.67 48.73
C VAL A 436 35.27 -38.76 48.49
N LYS A 437 34.81 -38.90 47.24
CA LYS A 437 33.79 -39.87 46.84
C LYS A 437 34.38 -41.29 46.81
N LYS A 438 33.74 -42.23 47.51
CA LYS A 438 34.18 -43.63 47.57
C LYS A 438 33.89 -44.36 46.25
N ALA A 439 34.92 -44.96 45.63
CA ALA A 439 34.75 -45.72 44.40
C ALA A 439 34.18 -47.13 44.67
N VAL A 440 32.97 -47.41 44.19
CA VAL A 440 32.33 -48.73 44.32
C VAL A 440 32.87 -49.69 43.25
N LYS A 441 33.58 -50.75 43.68
CA LYS A 441 33.92 -51.92 42.85
C LYS A 441 32.68 -52.80 42.70
N VAL A 442 32.15 -52.95 41.49
CA VAL A 442 31.15 -53.98 41.19
C VAL A 442 31.87 -55.31 40.97
N GLN A 443 31.64 -56.26 41.87
CA GLN A 443 32.17 -57.62 41.83
C GLN A 443 31.07 -58.54 41.28
N PHE A 444 31.40 -59.28 40.21
CA PHE A 444 30.55 -60.31 39.61
C PHE A 444 30.40 -61.52 40.54
N SER A 445 29.20 -62.10 40.62
CA SER A 445 28.97 -63.46 41.12
C SER A 445 28.30 -64.33 40.05
N SER A 446 28.79 -65.56 39.95
CA SER A 446 28.58 -66.56 38.90
C SER A 446 27.51 -67.60 39.25
N SER A 447 26.91 -68.24 38.24
CA SER A 447 26.51 -69.65 38.31
C SER A 447 26.93 -70.43 37.05
N SER A 448 27.42 -71.64 37.29
CA SER A 448 27.97 -72.68 36.42
C SER A 448 27.04 -73.16 35.30
N ASP A 449 27.57 -73.55 34.13
CA ASP A 449 27.98 -74.94 33.84
C ASP A 449 28.55 -75.11 32.40
N MET A 450 29.26 -76.23 32.17
CA MET A 450 29.76 -76.81 30.89
C MET A 450 31.15 -76.40 30.34
N GLY A 451 32.16 -77.19 30.72
CA GLY A 451 32.80 -78.15 29.79
C GLY A 451 33.93 -77.73 28.82
N PHE A 452 35.15 -78.21 29.14
CA PHE A 452 36.22 -78.71 28.24
C PHE A 452 37.22 -77.76 27.50
N VAL A 453 38.41 -77.64 28.12
CA VAL A 453 39.81 -77.81 27.64
C VAL A 453 40.18 -77.52 26.16
N GLY A 454 41.19 -76.64 25.95
CA GLY A 454 42.00 -76.65 24.71
C GLY A 454 43.02 -75.51 24.53
N ARG A 455 44.25 -75.69 25.04
CA ARG A 455 45.56 -75.01 24.82
C ARG A 455 45.76 -74.07 23.59
N GLY A 456 46.19 -72.84 23.88
CA GLY A 456 47.50 -72.21 23.54
C GLY A 456 47.99 -72.04 22.08
N ASN A 457 48.32 -70.80 21.66
CA ASN A 457 49.69 -70.33 21.43
C ASN A 457 49.78 -68.89 20.84
N LEU A 458 50.88 -68.22 21.17
CA LEU A 458 51.35 -66.90 20.70
C LEU A 458 51.59 -66.83 19.17
N ALA A 459 51.33 -65.66 18.54
CA ALA A 459 52.26 -65.00 17.61
C ALA A 459 51.77 -63.61 17.10
N VAL A 460 52.55 -62.57 17.41
CA VAL A 460 53.16 -61.56 16.49
C VAL A 460 52.29 -60.87 15.40
N ARG A 461 52.15 -59.53 15.50
CA ARG A 461 51.79 -58.52 14.45
C ARG A 461 52.73 -58.62 13.22
N PRO A 462 52.42 -58.16 11.96
CA PRO A 462 51.91 -56.81 11.68
C PRO A 462 51.13 -56.53 10.34
N THR A 463 50.67 -55.28 10.24
CA THR A 463 50.51 -54.40 9.04
C THR A 463 49.49 -54.70 7.94
N ALA A 464 48.67 -53.66 7.71
CA ALA A 464 47.71 -53.48 6.64
C ALA A 464 48.36 -53.24 5.26
N LYS A 465 47.69 -53.70 4.20
CA LYS A 465 47.97 -53.36 2.80
C LYS A 465 46.68 -53.33 1.96
N LYS A 466 46.72 -52.46 0.94
CA LYS A 466 45.89 -52.33 -0.28
C LYS A 466 44.50 -51.69 -0.12
N HIS A 467 44.04 -50.81 -1.01
CA HIS A 467 44.26 -50.77 -2.46
C HIS A 467 44.32 -49.33 -3.03
N ILE A 468 45.24 -49.14 -3.99
CA ILE A 468 45.26 -48.05 -4.99
C ILE A 468 44.41 -48.50 -6.18
N SER A 469 43.73 -47.57 -6.83
CA SER A 469 43.29 -47.69 -8.22
C SER A 469 43.64 -46.39 -8.93
N GLN A 470 44.46 -46.52 -9.97
CA GLN A 470 44.91 -45.48 -10.88
C GLN A 470 44.22 -45.72 -12.22
N GLU A 471 44.00 -44.63 -12.96
CA GLU A 471 44.16 -44.43 -14.41
C GLU A 471 43.02 -43.58 -15.00
N ILE A 472 43.18 -42.69 -15.98
CA ILE A 472 44.22 -41.81 -16.56
C ILE A 472 43.47 -41.04 -17.68
N GLU A 473 43.74 -39.74 -17.88
CA GLU A 473 43.94 -39.04 -19.19
C GLU A 473 43.98 -37.52 -18.90
N ALA A 474 45.12 -36.83 -19.02
CA ALA A 474 45.86 -36.36 -20.22
C ALA A 474 45.87 -34.81 -20.18
N SER A 475 46.94 -34.22 -19.62
CA SER A 475 47.96 -33.36 -20.28
C SER A 475 47.43 -31.98 -20.74
N ILE A 476 48.04 -30.85 -20.36
CA ILE A 476 49.27 -30.28 -20.95
C ILE A 476 49.97 -29.34 -19.95
N ALA A 477 51.30 -29.38 -19.99
CA ALA A 477 52.29 -28.68 -19.16
C ALA A 477 52.39 -27.16 -19.43
N VAL A 478 52.93 -26.41 -18.44
CA VAL A 478 54.15 -25.58 -18.62
C VAL A 478 54.82 -25.42 -17.24
N ASP A 479 56.03 -25.95 -17.11
CA ASP A 479 57.01 -25.62 -16.07
C ASP A 479 57.68 -24.28 -16.38
N VAL A 480 57.88 -23.44 -15.37
CA VAL A 480 59.06 -22.58 -15.28
C VAL A 480 59.66 -22.76 -13.89
N ASN A 481 60.80 -23.43 -13.86
CA ASN A 481 61.64 -23.61 -12.70
C ASN A 481 62.59 -22.41 -12.59
N SER A 482 62.71 -21.83 -11.40
CA SER A 482 63.90 -21.09 -10.99
C SER A 482 64.18 -21.43 -9.52
N ASP A 483 65.19 -22.28 -9.35
CA ASP A 483 65.83 -22.56 -8.06
C ASP A 483 66.43 -21.27 -7.49
N ASP A 484 66.18 -20.99 -6.21
CA ASP A 484 67.31 -20.72 -5.31
C ASP A 484 66.99 -21.14 -3.87
N ARG A 485 68.04 -21.54 -3.17
CA ARG A 485 68.09 -22.34 -1.94
C ARG A 485 67.74 -21.58 -0.64
N LEU A 486 67.18 -22.39 0.28
CA LEU A 486 67.25 -22.36 1.75
C LEU A 486 67.05 -21.01 2.47
N ASP A 487 65.96 -20.92 3.24
CA ASP A 487 66.14 -20.97 4.70
C ASP A 487 64.88 -21.43 5.45
N ALA A 488 65.15 -22.21 6.49
CA ALA A 488 64.17 -22.83 7.36
C ALA A 488 63.47 -21.79 8.24
N THR A 489 62.14 -21.81 8.27
CA THR A 489 61.35 -21.51 9.47
C THR A 489 59.93 -22.01 9.26
N GLY A 490 59.54 -23.01 10.05
CA GLY A 490 58.20 -23.57 10.01
C GLY A 490 57.14 -22.53 10.34
N LYS A 491 56.27 -22.24 9.37
CA LYS A 491 54.93 -21.70 9.62
C LYS A 491 53.91 -22.74 9.20
N LEU A 492 53.31 -23.39 10.21
CA LEU A 492 52.06 -24.13 10.07
C LEU A 492 51.03 -23.25 9.34
N PRO A 493 50.35 -23.72 8.27
CA PRO A 493 49.33 -22.92 7.64
C PRO A 493 48.09 -22.85 8.53
N ALA A 494 47.49 -21.66 8.63
CA ALA A 494 46.23 -21.40 9.29
C ALA A 494 45.08 -22.23 8.64
N ARG A 495 44.87 -23.45 9.14
CA ARG A 495 43.89 -24.42 8.60
C ARG A 495 42.45 -24.16 9.07
N SER A 496 42.20 -23.21 9.97
CA SER A 496 40.86 -22.97 10.54
C SER A 496 39.98 -22.01 9.72
N ASN A 497 40.57 -21.05 8.98
CA ASN A 497 39.78 -20.08 8.20
C ASN A 497 39.11 -20.70 6.97
N LYS A 498 39.81 -21.60 6.25
CA LYS A 498 39.25 -22.29 5.05
C LYS A 498 37.99 -23.12 5.37
N SER A 499 37.90 -23.69 6.57
CA SER A 499 36.74 -24.48 7.00
C SER A 499 35.51 -23.62 7.28
N LYS A 500 35.68 -22.50 8.00
CA LYS A 500 34.59 -21.54 8.27
C LYS A 500 34.08 -20.91 6.97
N THR A 501 34.99 -20.50 6.07
CA THR A 501 34.63 -19.97 4.76
C THR A 501 33.83 -20.97 3.93
N LYS A 502 34.23 -22.26 3.91
CA LYS A 502 33.50 -23.31 3.20
C LYS A 502 32.08 -23.53 3.77
N MET A 503 31.93 -23.50 5.09
CA MET A 503 30.61 -23.58 5.74
C MET A 503 29.71 -22.39 5.41
N VAL A 504 30.27 -21.17 5.40
CA VAL A 504 29.54 -19.95 5.03
C VAL A 504 29.10 -20.02 3.56
N ILE A 505 29.99 -20.37 2.64
CA ILE A 505 29.68 -20.53 1.21
C ILE A 505 28.57 -21.56 1.01
N GLN A 506 28.67 -22.72 1.66
CA GLN A 506 27.64 -23.76 1.56
C GLN A 506 26.28 -23.28 2.08
N ARG A 507 26.27 -22.45 3.13
CA ARG A 507 25.05 -21.85 3.68
C ARG A 507 24.43 -20.82 2.74
N LEU A 508 25.25 -20.00 2.09
CA LEU A 508 24.81 -19.03 1.09
C LEU A 508 24.23 -19.73 -0.15
N VAL A 509 24.93 -20.73 -0.70
CA VAL A 509 24.45 -21.52 -1.85
C VAL A 509 23.12 -22.20 -1.51
N ARG A 510 23.00 -22.80 -0.32
CA ARG A 510 21.74 -23.40 0.11
C ARG A 510 20.62 -22.37 0.24
N THR A 511 20.91 -21.21 0.84
CA THR A 511 19.94 -20.13 0.99
C THR A 511 19.44 -19.65 -0.37
N PHE A 512 20.36 -19.44 -1.31
CA PHE A 512 20.03 -19.10 -2.69
C PHE A 512 19.11 -20.13 -3.34
N LEU A 513 19.43 -21.42 -3.25
CA LEU A 513 18.57 -22.48 -3.80
C LEU A 513 17.16 -22.47 -3.20
N LEU A 514 17.03 -22.25 -1.88
CA LEU A 514 15.72 -22.18 -1.23
C LEU A 514 14.95 -20.91 -1.59
N LEU A 515 15.64 -19.78 -1.76
CA LEU A 515 15.03 -18.55 -2.29
C LEU A 515 14.52 -18.76 -3.71
N MET A 516 15.27 -19.47 -4.57
CA MET A 516 14.83 -19.81 -5.92
C MET A 516 13.56 -20.68 -5.89
N VAL A 517 13.44 -21.62 -4.96
CA VAL A 517 12.20 -22.41 -4.79
C VAL A 517 11.02 -21.55 -4.34
N ILE A 518 11.22 -20.64 -3.39
CA ILE A 518 10.16 -19.70 -2.95
C ILE A 518 9.74 -18.80 -4.12
N GLY A 519 10.72 -18.27 -4.86
CA GLY A 519 10.50 -17.42 -6.02
C GLY A 519 9.80 -18.14 -7.17
N ALA A 520 10.16 -19.41 -7.43
CA ALA A 520 9.53 -20.21 -8.50
C ALA A 520 8.02 -20.40 -8.31
N VAL A 521 7.52 -20.33 -7.06
CA VAL A 521 6.08 -20.38 -6.76
C VAL A 521 5.46 -18.98 -6.78
N ASN A 522 6.11 -18.01 -6.14
CA ASN A 522 5.49 -16.72 -5.84
C ASN A 522 5.68 -15.66 -6.92
N VAL A 523 6.76 -15.70 -7.69
CA VAL A 523 6.95 -14.76 -8.81
C VAL A 523 5.89 -14.98 -9.89
N PRO A 524 5.58 -16.21 -10.34
CA PRO A 524 4.48 -16.41 -11.28
C PRO A 524 3.12 -15.97 -10.73
N LEU A 525 2.85 -16.22 -9.44
CA LEU A 525 1.63 -15.74 -8.78
C LEU A 525 1.54 -14.21 -8.80
N TYR A 526 2.63 -13.53 -8.43
CA TYR A 526 2.69 -12.07 -8.48
C TYR A 526 2.47 -11.55 -9.90
N MET A 527 3.18 -12.11 -10.89
CA MET A 527 3.01 -11.71 -12.30
C MET A 527 1.59 -11.95 -12.78
N MET A 528 0.95 -13.07 -12.41
CA MET A 528 -0.45 -13.32 -12.73
C MET A 528 -1.37 -12.25 -12.13
N LEU A 529 -1.15 -11.85 -10.88
CA LEU A 529 -1.92 -10.79 -10.20
C LEU A 529 -1.67 -9.41 -10.82
N LEU A 530 -0.45 -9.12 -11.29
CA LEU A 530 -0.14 -7.88 -12.03
C LEU A 530 -0.86 -7.84 -13.39
N PHE A 531 -0.71 -8.89 -14.19
CA PHE A 531 -1.21 -8.90 -15.58
C PHE A 531 -2.73 -9.06 -15.69
N LYS A 532 -3.37 -9.75 -14.73
CA LYS A 532 -4.84 -9.84 -14.66
C LYS A 532 -5.49 -8.47 -14.72
N ASP A 533 -4.90 -7.50 -14.05
CA ASP A 533 -5.47 -6.16 -13.93
C ASP A 533 -4.94 -5.20 -14.99
N TRP A 534 -3.86 -5.55 -15.70
CA TRP A 534 -3.27 -4.69 -16.75
C TRP A 534 -3.78 -5.00 -18.16
N ILE A 535 -4.02 -6.28 -18.47
CA ILE A 535 -4.51 -6.72 -19.78
C ILE A 535 -6.01 -6.41 -19.86
N ASP A 536 -6.44 -5.81 -20.97
CA ASP A 536 -7.87 -5.64 -21.26
C ASP A 536 -8.53 -7.01 -21.42
N GLN A 537 -9.61 -7.26 -20.67
CA GLN A 537 -10.40 -8.49 -20.77
C GLN A 537 -11.23 -8.53 -22.04
#